data_AF-A0A965JUU7-F1
#
_entry.id   AF-A0A965JUU7-F1
#
_cell.length_a   1.000
_cell.length_b   1.000
_cell.length_c   1.000
_cell.angle_alpha   90.00
_cell.angle_beta   90.00
_cell.angle_gamma   90.00
#
_symmetry.space_group_name_H-M   'P 1'
#
loop_
_entity.id
_entity.type
_entity.pdbx_description
1 polymer ?
#
loop_
_entity_poly.entity_id
_entity_poly.type
_entity_poly.pdbx_seq_one_letter_code
_entity_poly.pdbx_strand_id
1 'polypeptide(L)'
;MYLLDAEDSKMSAFKEVWAGIGDSIVIVGGDGLYNCHIHTDNIGAAIEAALDAGRPRQIRITDLLDEVVEEKWVREGRAEHEDEVSDEPAPPTAIVAVVVGEGVARIFRSLGVRTLVKGGQSMNPSTAELVEAAKSTGSAEVVILPNNKNIRPVAEQVGALVDFPVTVVPTNSIVEGFAALIAYDPSASAAENAKEMSDAASRVIAAEITQAVRDTTTDAGEVHVGDWIGLTGKGVISIAESVSSAANRLFEKLMTPEHELITIIEGEGATQANTRRITEFLHEKYPDVEVETHPGGQPLYPYLFGIE
;
A
#
# COMPACT_ATOMS: atom_id res chain seq x y z
N MET A 1 10.93 4.82 -8.71
CA MET A 1 11.34 5.03 -7.30
C MET A 1 12.85 5.08 -7.17
N TYR A 2 13.38 5.74 -6.14
CA TYR A 2 14.80 5.71 -5.78
C TYR A 2 15.02 6.16 -4.33
N LEU A 3 16.17 5.83 -3.76
CA LEU A 3 16.66 6.47 -2.54
C LEU A 3 17.31 7.81 -2.88
N LEU A 4 17.17 8.80 -2.00
CA LEU A 4 17.72 10.14 -2.17
C LEU A 4 18.45 10.56 -0.89
N ASP A 5 19.77 10.72 -0.98
CA ASP A 5 20.56 11.38 0.04
C ASP A 5 20.45 12.90 -0.17
N ALA A 6 19.71 13.62 0.68
CA ALA A 6 19.47 15.05 0.52
C ALA A 6 19.19 15.76 1.85
N GLU A 7 19.51 17.06 1.94
CA GLU A 7 19.17 17.85 3.13
C GLU A 7 17.65 18.05 3.26
N ASP A 8 17.11 17.90 4.46
CA ASP A 8 15.67 18.06 4.75
C ASP A 8 15.10 19.39 4.25
N SER A 9 15.90 20.46 4.28
CA SER A 9 15.52 21.79 3.78
C SER A 9 15.20 21.85 2.27
N LYS A 10 15.59 20.82 1.51
CA LYS A 10 15.39 20.72 0.06
C LYS A 10 14.12 19.96 -0.31
N MET A 11 13.52 19.21 0.61
CA MET A 11 12.44 18.27 0.29
C MET A 11 11.15 18.96 -0.17
N SER A 12 10.79 20.09 0.44
CA SER A 12 9.60 20.85 -0.01
C SER A 12 9.73 21.30 -1.47
N ALA A 13 10.88 21.88 -1.83
CA ALA A 13 11.13 22.34 -3.19
C ALA A 13 11.24 21.17 -4.19
N PHE A 14 11.86 20.07 -3.77
CA PHE A 14 11.96 18.85 -4.59
C PHE A 14 10.56 18.26 -4.87
N LYS A 15 9.68 18.19 -3.86
CA LYS A 15 8.29 17.74 -4.02
C LYS A 15 7.52 18.62 -5.00
N GLU A 16 7.69 19.95 -4.94
CA GLU A 16 7.04 20.88 -5.88
C GLU A 16 7.47 20.65 -7.34
N VAL A 17 8.75 20.37 -7.59
CA VAL A 17 9.25 20.05 -8.94
C VAL A 17 8.62 18.75 -9.44
N TRP A 18 8.59 17.73 -8.58
CA TRP A 18 7.97 16.45 -8.89
C TRP A 18 6.47 16.57 -9.20
N ALA A 19 5.74 17.41 -8.45
CA ALA A 19 4.32 17.69 -8.70
C ALA A 19 4.06 18.31 -10.08
N GLY A 20 5.09 18.90 -10.71
CA GLY A 20 5.00 19.43 -12.07
C GLY A 20 5.22 18.41 -13.20
N ILE A 21 5.70 17.20 -12.89
CA ILE A 21 6.14 16.22 -13.89
C ILE A 21 5.53 14.83 -13.74
N GLY A 22 4.83 14.55 -12.65
CA GLY A 22 4.17 13.26 -12.42
C GLY A 22 3.07 13.35 -11.35
N ASP A 23 2.51 12.19 -11.04
CA ASP A 23 1.49 11.99 -10.01
C ASP A 23 1.92 10.87 -9.05
N SER A 24 1.14 10.62 -8.00
CA SER A 24 1.43 9.62 -6.95
C SER A 24 2.85 9.79 -6.37
N ILE A 25 3.10 10.98 -5.82
CA ILE A 25 4.40 11.39 -5.28
C ILE A 25 4.49 11.06 -3.80
N VAL A 26 5.26 10.02 -3.50
CA VAL A 26 5.60 9.67 -2.12
C VAL A 26 7.06 10.00 -1.85
N ILE A 27 7.31 10.83 -0.84
CA ILE A 27 8.65 11.12 -0.32
C ILE A 27 8.61 10.88 1.18
N VAL A 28 9.19 9.78 1.63
CA VAL A 28 9.21 9.38 3.04
C VAL A 28 10.64 9.18 3.51
N GLY A 29 10.93 9.58 4.74
CA GLY A 29 12.28 9.55 5.30
C GLY A 29 12.52 10.77 6.18
N GLY A 30 13.80 11.06 6.42
CA GLY A 30 14.26 12.13 7.30
C GLY A 30 15.74 11.95 7.64
N ASP A 31 16.33 12.95 8.29
CA ASP A 31 17.74 12.92 8.71
C ASP A 31 18.72 12.63 7.55
N GLY A 32 18.41 13.14 6.34
CA GLY A 32 19.28 13.06 5.19
C GLY A 32 19.04 11.90 4.22
N LEU A 33 18.15 10.96 4.50
CA LEU A 33 17.83 9.83 3.61
C LEU A 33 16.32 9.72 3.37
N TYR A 34 15.94 9.67 2.10
CA TYR A 34 14.56 9.60 1.64
C TYR A 34 14.35 8.45 0.67
N ASN A 35 13.20 7.77 0.76
CA ASN A 35 12.69 6.93 -0.32
C ASN A 35 11.64 7.71 -1.09
N CYS A 36 11.88 7.84 -2.39
CA CYS A 36 11.12 8.71 -3.28
C CYS A 36 10.46 7.86 -4.37
N HIS A 37 9.14 7.95 -4.48
CA HIS A 37 8.31 7.31 -5.48
C HIS A 37 7.50 8.35 -6.25
N ILE A 38 7.39 8.15 -7.56
CA ILE A 38 6.60 9.00 -8.46
C ILE A 38 6.14 8.14 -9.62
N HIS A 39 4.91 8.33 -10.08
CA HIS A 39 4.43 7.87 -11.37
C HIS A 39 4.59 8.98 -12.39
N THR A 40 5.26 8.69 -13.51
CA THR A 40 5.53 9.70 -14.53
C THR A 40 5.85 9.06 -15.87
N ASP A 41 5.44 9.70 -16.95
CA ASP A 41 5.88 9.41 -18.31
C ASP A 41 7.22 10.11 -18.64
N ASN A 42 7.72 10.97 -17.75
CA ASN A 42 8.96 11.74 -17.92
C ASN A 42 10.05 11.31 -16.92
N ILE A 43 10.53 10.08 -17.12
CA ILE A 43 11.57 9.45 -16.30
C ILE A 43 12.82 10.33 -16.15
N GLY A 44 13.25 10.96 -17.24
CA GLY A 44 14.45 11.81 -17.25
C GLY A 44 14.31 13.00 -16.29
N ALA A 45 13.20 13.74 -16.38
CA ALA A 45 12.94 14.88 -15.51
C ALA A 45 12.84 14.47 -14.04
N ALA A 46 12.25 13.30 -13.74
CA ALA A 46 12.14 12.82 -12.36
C ALA A 46 13.52 12.55 -11.73
N ILE A 47 14.44 11.96 -12.49
CA ILE A 47 15.81 11.69 -12.01
C ILE A 47 16.62 12.99 -11.93
N GLU A 48 16.48 13.89 -12.90
CA GLU A 48 17.18 15.18 -12.92
C GLU A 48 16.79 16.05 -11.72
N ALA A 49 15.51 16.11 -11.37
CA ALA A 49 15.03 16.82 -10.18
C ALA A 49 15.71 16.31 -8.89
N ALA A 50 16.01 15.01 -8.81
CA ALA A 50 16.72 14.42 -7.67
C ALA A 50 18.16 14.94 -7.54
N LEU A 51 18.84 15.17 -8.67
CA LEU A 51 20.23 15.64 -8.71
C LEU A 51 20.36 17.08 -8.23
N ASP A 52 19.31 17.89 -8.43
CA ASP A 52 19.25 19.26 -7.91
C ASP A 52 19.00 19.30 -6.39
N ALA A 53 18.27 18.32 -5.86
CA ALA A 53 17.96 18.19 -4.44
C ALA A 53 19.09 17.52 -3.63
N GLY A 54 19.77 16.54 -4.22
CA GLY A 54 20.80 15.75 -3.56
C GLY A 54 21.38 14.66 -4.46
N ARG A 55 21.57 13.45 -3.90
CA ARG A 55 22.18 12.32 -4.62
C ARG A 55 21.20 11.13 -4.68
N PRO A 56 20.58 10.86 -5.84
CA PRO A 56 19.75 9.67 -6.03
C PRO A 56 20.61 8.40 -6.08
N ARG A 57 20.06 7.30 -5.56
CA ARG A 57 20.68 5.97 -5.50
C ARG A 57 19.61 4.90 -5.69
N GLN A 58 20.05 3.72 -6.16
CA GLN A 58 19.16 2.57 -6.36
C GLN A 58 17.91 2.90 -7.20
N ILE A 59 18.11 3.57 -8.33
CA ILE A 59 17.00 3.98 -9.20
C ILE A 59 16.35 2.74 -9.83
N ARG A 60 15.04 2.57 -9.58
CA ARG A 60 14.20 1.56 -10.20
C ARG A 60 13.08 2.23 -10.99
N ILE A 61 12.95 1.81 -12.25
CA ILE A 61 11.92 2.26 -13.18
C ILE A 61 11.13 1.02 -13.57
N THR A 62 9.81 1.09 -13.44
CA THR A 62 8.89 0.00 -13.77
C THR A 62 7.90 0.52 -14.80
N ASP A 63 7.77 -0.17 -15.94
CA ASP A 63 6.74 0.12 -16.92
C ASP A 63 5.41 -0.50 -16.46
N LEU A 64 4.42 0.35 -16.16
CA LEU A 64 3.12 -0.10 -15.65
C LEU A 64 2.17 -0.56 -16.77
N LEU A 65 2.47 -0.29 -18.05
CA LEU A 65 1.64 -0.66 -19.20
C LEU A 65 1.99 -2.04 -19.77
N ASP A 66 3.27 -2.41 -19.79
CA ASP A 66 3.71 -3.71 -20.30
C ASP A 66 3.15 -4.89 -19.47
N GLU A 67 3.04 -4.73 -18.13
CA GLU A 67 2.38 -5.74 -17.27
C GLU A 67 0.88 -5.93 -17.62
N VAL A 68 0.18 -4.89 -18.08
CA VAL A 68 -1.24 -4.96 -18.45
C VAL A 68 -1.45 -5.65 -19.80
N VAL A 69 -0.46 -5.58 -20.70
CA VAL A 69 -0.53 -6.20 -22.03
C VAL A 69 -0.16 -7.68 -21.97
N GLU A 70 0.89 -8.05 -21.23
CA GLU A 70 1.25 -9.47 -21.03
C GLU A 70 0.10 -10.23 -20.34
N GLU A 71 -0.52 -9.68 -19.30
CA GLU A 71 -1.67 -10.32 -18.64
C GLU A 71 -2.93 -10.38 -19.51
N LYS A 72 -3.17 -9.43 -20.42
CA LYS A 72 -4.32 -9.51 -21.35
C LYS A 72 -4.18 -10.67 -22.34
N TRP A 73 -2.96 -10.95 -22.79
CA TRP A 73 -2.68 -12.08 -23.68
C TRP A 73 -2.77 -13.41 -22.92
N VAL A 74 -2.35 -13.42 -21.65
CA VAL A 74 -2.45 -14.58 -20.75
C VAL A 74 -3.91 -14.84 -20.32
N ARG A 75 -4.72 -13.82 -20.04
CA ARG A 75 -6.15 -13.97 -19.66
C ARG A 75 -7.04 -14.56 -20.76
N GLU A 76 -6.68 -14.36 -22.03
CA GLU A 76 -7.41 -14.96 -23.15
C GLU A 76 -7.04 -16.44 -23.38
N GLY A 77 -5.98 -16.95 -22.73
CA GLY A 77 -5.63 -18.37 -22.63
C GLY A 77 -5.93 -18.93 -21.23
N ARG A 78 -7.00 -19.73 -21.08
CA ARG A 78 -7.41 -20.27 -19.78
C ARG A 78 -6.33 -21.12 -19.08
N ALA A 79 -6.22 -20.86 -17.77
CA ALA A 79 -5.84 -21.74 -16.64
C ALA A 79 -4.41 -21.60 -16.08
N GLU A 80 -4.38 -21.43 -14.76
CA GLU A 80 -3.23 -21.57 -13.85
C GLU A 80 -2.14 -20.51 -13.99
N HIS A 81 -2.24 -19.43 -13.19
CA HIS A 81 -1.07 -18.62 -12.87
C HIS A 81 -0.14 -19.51 -12.04
N GLU A 82 0.80 -20.16 -12.72
CA GLU A 82 2.12 -20.39 -12.12
C GLU A 82 2.66 -19.01 -11.74
N ASP A 83 3.11 -18.90 -10.49
CA ASP A 83 3.84 -17.74 -9.99
C ASP A 83 4.98 -17.43 -10.95
N GLU A 84 4.85 -16.39 -11.77
CA GLU A 84 5.98 -15.83 -12.48
C GLU A 84 6.93 -15.24 -11.43
N VAL A 85 7.86 -16.09 -10.99
CA VAL A 85 9.06 -15.70 -10.30
C VAL A 85 9.79 -14.76 -11.25
N SER A 86 10.05 -13.52 -10.85
CA SER A 86 10.80 -12.61 -11.70
C SER A 86 12.12 -13.27 -12.09
N ASP A 87 12.43 -13.26 -13.40
CA ASP A 87 13.70 -13.77 -13.95
C ASP A 87 14.92 -12.99 -13.41
N GLU A 88 14.68 -11.92 -12.66
CA GLU A 88 15.68 -11.18 -11.93
C GLU A 88 16.28 -12.02 -10.77
N PRO A 89 17.61 -11.95 -10.58
CA PRO A 89 18.27 -12.60 -9.45
C PRO A 89 17.60 -12.27 -8.12
N ALA A 90 17.47 -13.26 -7.25
CA ALA A 90 16.90 -13.06 -5.93
C ALA A 90 17.69 -11.99 -5.15
N PRO A 91 17.02 -10.96 -4.58
CA PRO A 91 17.68 -9.99 -3.73
C PRO A 91 18.18 -10.66 -2.45
N PRO A 92 19.12 -10.05 -1.70
CA PRO A 92 19.51 -10.54 -0.38
C PRO A 92 18.30 -10.75 0.54
N THR A 93 17.41 -9.76 0.59
CA THR A 93 16.17 -9.77 1.36
C THR A 93 14.97 -9.63 0.42
N ALA A 94 14.10 -10.64 0.35
CA ALA A 94 12.85 -10.58 -0.42
C ALA A 94 11.64 -10.24 0.46
N ILE A 95 10.64 -9.62 -0.17
CA ILE A 95 9.32 -9.45 0.45
C ILE A 95 8.35 -10.50 -0.06
N VAL A 96 7.61 -11.11 0.87
CA VAL A 96 6.37 -11.85 0.61
C VAL A 96 5.22 -11.02 1.16
N ALA A 97 4.22 -10.68 0.34
CA ALA A 97 3.06 -9.93 0.81
C ALA A 97 1.76 -10.68 0.57
N VAL A 98 0.85 -10.61 1.53
CA VAL A 98 -0.49 -11.16 1.40
C VAL A 98 -1.43 -10.05 0.93
N VAL A 99 -2.07 -10.23 -0.23
CA VAL A 99 -2.88 -9.19 -0.87
C VAL A 99 -4.16 -9.76 -1.47
N VAL A 100 -5.13 -8.87 -1.70
CA VAL A 100 -6.35 -9.16 -2.45
C VAL A 100 -6.65 -7.99 -3.38
N GLY A 101 -7.04 -8.29 -4.62
CA GLY A 101 -7.24 -7.29 -5.68
C GLY A 101 -6.05 -7.21 -6.62
N GLU A 102 -6.32 -7.22 -7.92
CA GLU A 102 -5.28 -7.26 -8.96
C GLU A 102 -4.50 -5.93 -9.04
N GLY A 103 -5.16 -4.81 -8.76
CA GLY A 103 -4.50 -3.51 -8.69
C GLY A 103 -3.56 -3.41 -7.50
N VAL A 104 -4.00 -3.88 -6.34
CA VAL A 104 -3.12 -3.99 -5.15
C VAL A 104 -1.92 -4.89 -5.44
N ALA A 105 -2.15 -6.05 -6.07
CA ALA A 105 -1.08 -6.95 -6.46
C ALA A 105 -0.04 -6.26 -7.36
N ARG A 106 -0.47 -5.57 -8.42
CA ARG A 106 0.43 -4.80 -9.30
C ARG A 106 1.22 -3.73 -8.57
N ILE A 107 0.55 -2.95 -7.71
CA ILE A 107 1.20 -1.93 -6.90
C ILE A 107 2.29 -2.55 -6.00
N PHE A 108 1.98 -3.67 -5.35
CA PHE A 108 2.94 -4.33 -4.47
C PHE A 108 4.11 -4.93 -5.26
N ARG A 109 3.86 -5.49 -6.46
CA ARG A 109 4.91 -5.93 -7.38
C ARG A 109 5.83 -4.77 -7.77
N SER A 110 5.28 -3.63 -8.17
CA SER A 110 6.07 -2.47 -8.61
C SER A 110 6.94 -1.88 -7.49
N LEU A 111 6.51 -2.02 -6.23
CA LEU A 111 7.29 -1.66 -5.03
C LEU A 111 8.32 -2.72 -4.60
N GLY A 112 8.48 -3.82 -5.35
CA GLY A 112 9.53 -4.81 -5.13
C GLY A 112 9.12 -6.06 -4.37
N VAL A 113 7.81 -6.33 -4.24
CA VAL A 113 7.36 -7.62 -3.67
C VAL A 113 7.67 -8.78 -4.61
N ARG A 114 8.43 -9.75 -4.10
CA ARG A 114 8.92 -10.89 -4.90
C ARG A 114 7.94 -12.06 -4.95
N THR A 115 7.14 -12.26 -3.91
CA THR A 115 6.07 -13.27 -3.94
C THR A 115 4.79 -12.68 -3.35
N LEU A 116 3.68 -12.87 -4.06
CA LEU A 116 2.36 -12.49 -3.57
C LEU A 116 1.58 -13.73 -3.19
N VAL A 117 0.96 -13.69 -2.02
CA VAL A 117 0.02 -14.72 -1.58
C VAL A 117 -1.37 -14.11 -1.59
N LYS A 118 -2.34 -14.81 -2.19
CA LYS A 118 -3.72 -14.34 -2.17
C LYS A 118 -4.28 -14.47 -0.76
N GLY A 119 -4.76 -13.37 -0.20
CA GLY A 119 -5.44 -13.40 1.09
C GLY A 119 -6.15 -12.10 1.46
N GLY A 120 -7.24 -12.23 2.22
CA GLY A 120 -8.12 -11.13 2.61
C GLY A 120 -9.09 -11.54 3.71
N GLN A 121 -10.11 -10.72 3.99
CA GLN A 121 -11.00 -10.91 5.15
C GLN A 121 -11.71 -12.28 5.22
N SER A 122 -12.02 -12.87 4.07
CA SER A 122 -12.72 -14.15 3.95
C SER A 122 -11.83 -15.30 3.47
N MET A 123 -10.55 -15.04 3.21
CA MET A 123 -9.61 -16.00 2.61
C MET A 123 -8.25 -15.80 3.26
N ASN A 124 -8.01 -16.43 4.40
CA ASN A 124 -6.70 -16.40 5.05
C ASN A 124 -5.83 -17.54 4.50
N PRO A 125 -4.58 -17.29 4.10
CA PRO A 125 -3.67 -18.36 3.72
C PRO A 125 -3.32 -19.21 4.93
N SER A 126 -3.08 -20.48 4.68
CA SER A 126 -2.52 -21.43 5.62
C SER A 126 -1.04 -21.14 5.90
N THR A 127 -0.53 -21.66 7.02
CA THR A 127 0.91 -21.59 7.32
C THR A 127 1.74 -22.25 6.21
N ALA A 128 1.23 -23.32 5.60
CA ALA A 128 1.92 -24.05 4.54
C ALA A 128 2.09 -23.18 3.28
N GLU A 129 1.05 -22.45 2.87
CA GLU A 129 1.11 -21.53 1.72
C GLU A 129 2.13 -20.40 1.96
N LEU A 130 2.19 -19.82 3.17
CA LEU A 130 3.19 -18.79 3.48
C LEU A 130 4.61 -19.36 3.52
N VAL A 131 4.80 -20.59 4.01
CA VAL A 131 6.10 -21.28 3.99
C VAL A 131 6.56 -21.55 2.57
N GLU A 132 5.66 -22.01 1.70
CA GLU A 132 5.95 -22.23 0.28
C GLU A 132 6.31 -20.92 -0.43
N ALA A 133 5.53 -19.87 -0.21
CA ALA A 133 5.81 -18.54 -0.75
C ALA A 133 7.15 -17.95 -0.29
N ALA A 134 7.52 -18.17 0.98
CA ALA A 134 8.83 -17.75 1.49
C ALA A 134 9.98 -18.53 0.81
N LYS A 135 9.82 -19.85 0.63
CA LYS A 135 10.81 -20.70 -0.03
C LYS A 135 10.96 -20.37 -1.52
N SER A 136 9.88 -20.01 -2.20
CA SER A 136 9.90 -19.69 -3.63
C SER A 136 10.63 -18.39 -3.96
N THR A 137 10.87 -17.52 -2.98
CA THR A 137 11.62 -16.27 -3.20
C THR A 137 13.05 -16.52 -3.69
N GLY A 138 13.69 -17.61 -3.25
CA GLY A 138 15.10 -17.88 -3.51
C GLY A 138 16.08 -16.93 -2.80
N SER A 139 15.59 -16.05 -1.92
CA SER A 139 16.41 -15.08 -1.17
C SER A 139 16.99 -15.68 0.10
N ALA A 140 18.09 -15.08 0.57
CA ALA A 140 18.74 -15.51 1.81
C ALA A 140 17.94 -15.13 3.06
N GLU A 141 17.20 -14.03 2.99
CA GLU A 141 16.32 -13.55 4.05
C GLU A 141 14.96 -13.14 3.47
N VAL A 142 13.90 -13.28 4.26
CA VAL A 142 12.54 -12.93 3.84
C VAL A 142 11.87 -12.03 4.87
N VAL A 143 11.14 -11.03 4.39
CA VAL A 143 10.20 -10.23 5.19
C VAL A 143 8.78 -10.54 4.71
N ILE A 144 7.86 -10.79 5.66
CA ILE A 144 6.45 -11.05 5.36
C ILE A 144 5.60 -9.85 5.76
N LEU A 145 4.73 -9.40 4.85
CA LEU A 145 3.67 -8.39 5.08
C LEU A 145 2.31 -9.09 5.12
N PRO A 146 1.73 -9.35 6.31
CA PRO A 146 0.46 -10.05 6.43
C PRO A 146 -0.75 -9.26 5.91
N ASN A 147 -0.68 -7.91 5.96
CA ASN A 147 -1.72 -6.95 5.59
C ASN A 147 -3.14 -7.25 6.10
N ASN A 148 -3.25 -8.09 7.12
CA ASN A 148 -4.49 -8.50 7.75
C ASN A 148 -4.18 -9.03 9.16
N LYS A 149 -4.84 -8.44 10.17
CA LYS A 149 -4.66 -8.84 11.58
C LYS A 149 -4.90 -10.33 11.85
N ASN A 150 -5.72 -11.00 11.05
CA ASN A 150 -6.03 -12.42 11.21
C ASN A 150 -4.95 -13.33 10.61
N ILE A 151 -4.11 -12.80 9.72
CA ILE A 151 -3.03 -13.53 9.03
C ILE A 151 -1.72 -13.40 9.79
N ARG A 152 -1.52 -12.30 10.54
CA ARG A 152 -0.30 -12.04 11.33
C ARG A 152 0.12 -13.22 12.23
N PRO A 153 -0.77 -13.85 13.04
CA PRO A 153 -0.37 -14.97 13.90
C PRO A 153 0.16 -16.17 13.13
N VAL A 154 -0.30 -16.36 11.89
CA VAL A 154 0.15 -17.46 11.01
C VAL A 154 1.49 -17.10 10.36
N ALA A 155 1.66 -15.84 9.93
CA ALA A 155 2.92 -15.35 9.37
C ALA A 155 4.08 -15.44 10.40
N GLU A 156 3.81 -15.11 11.67
CA GLU A 156 4.80 -15.19 12.76
C GLU A 156 5.34 -16.62 12.99
N GLN A 157 4.63 -17.65 12.54
CA GLN A 157 5.07 -19.05 12.68
C GLN A 157 6.02 -19.49 11.56
N VAL A 158 6.06 -18.79 10.43
CA VAL A 158 6.78 -19.23 9.21
C VAL A 158 8.27 -19.39 9.49
N GLY A 159 8.88 -18.47 10.24
CA GLY A 159 10.31 -18.51 10.57
C GLY A 159 10.75 -19.75 11.35
N ALA A 160 9.85 -20.42 12.06
CA ALA A 160 10.16 -21.67 12.76
C ALA A 160 10.09 -22.92 11.85
N LEU A 161 9.62 -22.76 10.61
CA LEU A 161 9.33 -23.84 9.66
C LEU A 161 10.24 -23.81 8.42
N VAL A 162 11.21 -22.89 8.39
CA VAL A 162 12.18 -22.72 7.31
C VAL A 162 13.60 -22.59 7.87
N ASP A 163 14.61 -22.82 7.03
CA ASP A 163 16.01 -22.85 7.43
C ASP A 163 16.74 -21.50 7.20
N PHE A 164 16.00 -20.42 6.92
CA PHE A 164 16.51 -19.08 6.66
C PHE A 164 15.76 -18.02 7.48
N PRO A 165 16.35 -16.84 7.74
CA PRO A 165 15.69 -15.79 8.51
C PRO A 165 14.40 -15.30 7.84
N VAL A 166 13.32 -15.30 8.63
CA VAL A 166 12.03 -14.71 8.26
C VAL A 166 11.63 -13.70 9.32
N THR A 167 11.38 -12.46 8.91
CA THR A 167 10.86 -11.41 9.79
C THR A 167 9.46 -10.98 9.35
N VAL A 168 8.58 -10.67 10.30
CA VAL A 168 7.22 -10.22 9.99
C VAL A 168 7.09 -8.74 10.34
N VAL A 169 6.64 -7.92 9.40
CA VAL A 169 6.20 -6.54 9.71
C VAL A 169 4.75 -6.63 10.16
N PRO A 170 4.35 -6.02 11.30
CA PRO A 170 3.05 -6.26 11.92
C PRO A 170 1.89 -5.49 11.24
N THR A 171 1.88 -5.39 9.91
CA THR A 171 0.83 -4.76 9.10
C THR A 171 -0.50 -5.51 9.23
N ASN A 172 -1.59 -4.77 9.42
CA ASN A 172 -2.95 -5.27 9.61
C ASN A 172 -3.90 -4.89 8.48
N SER A 173 -3.45 -4.07 7.53
CA SER A 173 -4.21 -3.60 6.38
C SER A 173 -3.32 -3.44 5.15
N ILE A 174 -3.93 -3.33 3.96
CA ILE A 174 -3.21 -3.11 2.70
C ILE A 174 -2.49 -1.76 2.68
N VAL A 175 -3.11 -0.72 3.25
CA VAL A 175 -2.52 0.64 3.29
C VAL A 175 -1.32 0.71 4.24
N GLU A 176 -1.32 -0.03 5.34
CA GLU A 176 -0.12 -0.21 6.19
C GLU A 176 0.99 -0.94 5.42
N GLY A 177 0.64 -1.97 4.63
CA GLY A 177 1.59 -2.68 3.75
C GLY A 177 2.17 -1.79 2.66
N PHE A 178 1.36 -0.91 2.08
CA PHE A 178 1.79 0.05 1.09
C PHE A 178 2.83 1.02 1.68
N ALA A 179 2.53 1.65 2.82
CA ALA A 179 3.49 2.53 3.51
C ALA A 179 4.77 1.78 3.93
N ALA A 180 4.64 0.53 4.40
CA ALA A 180 5.77 -0.32 4.72
C ALA A 180 6.70 -0.53 3.52
N LEU A 181 6.14 -0.82 2.34
CA LEU A 181 6.92 -1.07 1.12
C LEU A 181 7.66 0.15 0.61
N ILE A 182 7.18 1.35 0.90
CA ILE A 182 7.90 2.57 0.54
C ILE A 182 9.18 2.71 1.39
N ALA A 183 9.26 2.08 2.57
CA ALA A 183 10.48 2.05 3.39
C ALA A 183 11.42 0.88 3.07
N TYR A 184 11.10 0.02 2.09
CA TYR A 184 11.88 -1.17 1.77
C TYR A 184 13.20 -0.85 1.04
N ASP A 185 14.32 -1.39 1.54
CA ASP A 185 15.62 -1.41 0.87
C ASP A 185 16.03 -2.87 0.56
N PRO A 186 16.08 -3.29 -0.72
CA PRO A 186 16.44 -4.66 -1.10
C PRO A 186 17.88 -5.05 -0.72
N SER A 187 18.74 -4.09 -0.40
CA SER A 187 20.13 -4.32 0.01
C SER A 187 20.32 -4.42 1.52
N ALA A 188 19.33 -3.99 2.30
CA ALA A 188 19.35 -4.08 3.76
C ALA A 188 18.95 -5.49 4.25
N SER A 189 19.33 -5.82 5.48
CA SER A 189 18.89 -7.08 6.11
C SER A 189 17.38 -7.11 6.36
N ALA A 190 16.80 -8.30 6.56
CA ALA A 190 15.41 -8.45 6.94
C ALA A 190 15.09 -7.78 8.28
N ALA A 191 16.05 -7.72 9.21
CA ALA A 191 15.87 -7.07 10.49
C ALA A 191 15.82 -5.53 10.36
N GLU A 192 16.71 -4.94 9.57
CA GLU A 192 16.71 -3.49 9.29
C GLU A 192 15.45 -3.09 8.52
N ASN A 193 15.13 -3.82 7.45
CA ASN A 193 13.88 -3.62 6.71
C ASN A 193 12.68 -3.72 7.64
N ALA A 194 12.57 -4.79 8.44
CA ALA A 194 11.42 -4.94 9.32
C ALA A 194 11.28 -3.79 10.33
N LYS A 195 12.38 -3.21 10.81
CA LYS A 195 12.35 -2.03 11.67
C LYS A 195 11.78 -0.81 10.94
N GLU A 196 12.42 -0.41 9.83
CA GLU A 196 12.02 0.81 9.09
C GLU A 196 10.60 0.69 8.51
N MET A 197 10.27 -0.49 7.97
CA MET A 197 8.93 -0.81 7.45
C MET A 197 7.86 -0.82 8.55
N SER A 198 8.18 -1.31 9.76
CA SER A 198 7.26 -1.26 10.90
C SER A 198 7.02 0.18 11.37
N ASP A 199 8.08 0.99 11.42
CA ASP A 199 7.98 2.39 11.80
C ASP A 199 7.11 3.16 10.79
N ALA A 200 7.30 2.94 9.49
CA ALA A 200 6.43 3.50 8.44
C ALA A 200 4.97 3.05 8.58
N ALA A 201 4.70 1.75 8.66
CA ALA A 201 3.35 1.22 8.82
C ALA A 201 2.65 1.78 10.08
N SER A 202 3.38 1.99 11.17
CA SER A 202 2.82 2.45 12.45
C SER A 202 2.30 3.89 12.43
N ARG A 203 2.75 4.70 11.45
CA ARG A 203 2.29 6.09 11.27
C ARG A 203 0.97 6.18 10.50
N VAL A 204 0.56 5.09 9.85
CA VAL A 204 -0.68 5.05 9.06
C VAL A 204 -1.89 4.79 9.94
N ILE A 205 -2.87 5.70 9.88
CA ILE A 205 -4.23 5.41 10.33
C ILE A 205 -4.99 4.73 9.18
N ALA A 206 -5.11 3.40 9.28
CA ALA A 206 -5.88 2.62 8.33
C ALA A 206 -7.39 2.75 8.56
N ALA A 207 -8.10 3.08 7.48
CA ALA A 207 -9.55 3.20 7.45
C ALA A 207 -10.15 2.56 6.19
N GLU A 208 -11.42 2.17 6.27
CA GLU A 208 -12.10 1.43 5.21
C GLU A 208 -13.56 1.88 5.07
N ILE A 209 -14.11 1.78 3.87
CA ILE A 209 -15.54 2.00 3.60
C ILE A 209 -16.16 0.70 3.08
N THR A 210 -17.31 0.32 3.61
CA THR A 210 -18.11 -0.80 3.11
C THR A 210 -19.61 -0.54 3.35
N GLN A 211 -20.46 -1.43 2.84
CA GLN A 211 -21.90 -1.37 3.02
C GLN A 211 -22.37 -2.40 4.05
N ALA A 212 -23.23 -1.97 4.97
CA ALA A 212 -23.78 -2.84 6.00
C ALA A 212 -24.72 -3.89 5.40
N VAL A 213 -24.45 -5.15 5.74
CA VAL A 213 -25.26 -6.31 5.30
C VAL A 213 -26.19 -6.84 6.39
N ARG A 214 -26.16 -6.24 7.59
CA ARG A 214 -27.02 -6.59 8.72
C ARG A 214 -27.23 -5.37 9.61
N ASP A 215 -28.37 -5.33 10.28
CA ASP A 215 -28.64 -4.35 11.33
C ASP A 215 -27.75 -4.63 12.54
N THR A 216 -27.20 -3.57 13.14
CA THR A 216 -26.39 -3.68 14.37
C THR A 216 -26.29 -2.36 15.10
N THR A 217 -25.91 -2.40 16.38
CA THR A 217 -25.64 -1.20 17.17
C THR A 217 -24.15 -1.11 17.42
N THR A 218 -23.58 0.06 17.14
CA THR A 218 -22.16 0.37 17.31
C THR A 218 -21.99 1.61 18.16
N ASP A 219 -20.76 1.91 18.58
CA ASP A 219 -20.45 3.15 19.29
C ASP A 219 -20.73 4.40 18.43
N ALA A 220 -20.75 4.26 17.10
CA ALA A 220 -21.11 5.32 16.17
C ALA A 220 -22.62 5.51 15.97
N GLY A 221 -23.45 4.57 16.47
CA GLY A 221 -24.91 4.60 16.35
C GLY A 221 -25.51 3.30 15.82
N GLU A 222 -26.80 3.37 15.50
CA GLU A 222 -27.55 2.30 14.83
C GLU A 222 -27.16 2.22 13.36
N VAL A 223 -26.80 1.02 12.92
CA VAL A 223 -26.48 0.67 11.53
C VAL A 223 -27.62 -0.18 11.01
N HIS A 224 -28.18 0.19 9.86
CA HIS A 224 -29.18 -0.59 9.14
C HIS A 224 -28.59 -1.22 7.89
N VAL A 225 -29.19 -2.32 7.42
CA VAL A 225 -28.84 -2.90 6.11
C VAL A 225 -28.90 -1.83 5.01
N GLY A 226 -27.82 -1.73 4.25
CA GLY A 226 -27.69 -0.78 3.14
C GLY A 226 -26.98 0.52 3.52
N ASP A 227 -26.82 0.82 4.82
CA ASP A 227 -26.02 1.96 5.26
C ASP A 227 -24.57 1.81 4.82
N TRP A 228 -23.97 2.92 4.42
CA TRP A 228 -22.54 3.02 4.21
C TRP A 228 -21.85 3.30 5.53
N ILE A 229 -20.87 2.47 5.86
CA ILE A 229 -20.13 2.55 7.11
C ILE A 229 -18.64 2.77 6.86
N GLY A 230 -18.05 3.64 7.67
CA GLY A 230 -16.61 3.83 7.75
C GLY A 230 -16.04 3.17 8.99
N LEU A 231 -14.96 2.44 8.79
CA LEU A 231 -14.33 1.54 9.76
C LEU A 231 -12.88 1.92 9.98
N THR A 232 -12.39 1.64 11.18
CA THR A 232 -10.95 1.55 11.49
C THR A 232 -10.67 0.22 12.18
N GLY A 233 -9.42 -0.05 12.54
CA GLY A 233 -9.07 -1.17 13.41
C GLY A 233 -9.85 -1.22 14.75
N LYS A 234 -10.45 -0.10 15.18
CA LYS A 234 -11.24 0.03 16.42
C LYS A 234 -12.75 -0.23 16.22
N GLY A 235 -13.24 -0.32 14.99
CA GLY A 235 -14.66 -0.55 14.68
C GLY A 235 -15.28 0.55 13.80
N VAL A 236 -16.62 0.58 13.75
CA VAL A 236 -17.39 1.56 12.97
C VAL A 236 -17.28 2.92 13.61
N ILE A 237 -16.87 3.92 12.82
CA ILE A 237 -16.77 5.31 13.25
C ILE A 237 -17.64 6.25 12.42
N SER A 238 -18.14 5.86 11.26
CA SER A 238 -19.11 6.66 10.50
C SER A 238 -20.21 5.79 9.91
N ILE A 239 -21.40 6.38 9.78
CA ILE A 239 -22.61 5.75 9.22
C ILE A 239 -23.28 6.82 8.36
N ALA A 240 -23.67 6.51 7.12
CA ALA A 240 -24.40 7.42 6.23
C ALA A 240 -25.15 6.67 5.11
N GLU A 241 -26.06 7.36 4.44
CA GLU A 241 -26.84 6.81 3.32
C GLU A 241 -26.05 6.73 2.00
N SER A 242 -24.88 7.37 1.92
CA SER A 242 -24.03 7.35 0.73
C SER A 242 -22.56 7.13 1.08
N VAL A 243 -21.83 6.50 0.15
CA VAL A 243 -20.40 6.18 0.31
C VAL A 243 -19.55 7.43 0.55
N SER A 244 -19.79 8.51 -0.20
CA SER A 244 -19.06 9.77 -0.03
C SER A 244 -19.38 10.43 1.31
N SER A 245 -20.65 10.39 1.75
CA SER A 245 -21.02 10.92 3.06
C SER A 245 -20.40 10.13 4.21
N ALA A 246 -20.30 8.81 4.09
CA ALA A 246 -19.64 7.96 5.08
C ALA A 246 -18.13 8.25 5.14
N ALA A 247 -17.48 8.40 3.99
CA ALA A 247 -16.07 8.77 3.89
C ALA A 247 -15.79 10.16 4.47
N ASN A 248 -16.57 11.18 4.11
CA ASN A 248 -16.40 12.53 4.63
C ASN A 248 -16.53 12.57 6.16
N ARG A 249 -17.55 11.90 6.72
CA ARG A 249 -17.74 11.76 8.18
C ARG A 249 -16.61 10.99 8.86
N LEU A 250 -15.99 10.05 8.15
CA LEU A 250 -14.84 9.31 8.64
C LEU A 250 -13.62 10.23 8.72
N PHE A 251 -13.31 10.98 7.66
CA PHE A 251 -12.19 11.94 7.66
C PHE A 251 -12.38 13.04 8.72
N GLU A 252 -13.60 13.54 8.91
CA GLU A 252 -13.90 14.51 9.98
C GLU A 252 -13.55 14.02 11.39
N LYS A 253 -13.55 12.71 11.61
CA LYS A 253 -13.22 12.11 12.90
C LYS A 253 -11.75 11.72 13.03
N LEU A 254 -11.07 11.45 11.91
CA LEU A 254 -9.69 10.96 11.91
C LEU A 254 -8.66 12.05 11.66
N MET A 255 -8.98 13.01 10.80
CA MET A 255 -8.04 14.05 10.38
C MET A 255 -7.72 15.01 11.53
N THR A 256 -6.44 15.25 11.70
CA THR A 256 -5.83 16.30 12.53
C THR A 256 -4.92 17.17 11.66
N PRO A 257 -4.50 18.36 12.12
CA PRO A 257 -3.58 19.23 11.38
C PRO A 257 -2.16 18.67 11.17
N GLU A 258 -1.82 17.53 11.77
CA GLU A 258 -0.49 16.91 11.66
C GLU A 258 -0.38 15.96 10.46
N HIS A 259 -1.51 15.57 9.85
CA HIS A 259 -1.50 14.69 8.69
C HIS A 259 -1.18 15.48 7.43
N GLU A 260 -0.43 14.85 6.54
CA GLU A 260 0.10 15.47 5.32
C GLU A 260 -0.24 14.65 4.06
N LEU A 261 -0.60 13.38 4.20
CA LEU A 261 -0.90 12.49 3.08
C LEU A 261 -2.13 11.61 3.35
N ILE A 262 -2.99 11.49 2.34
CA ILE A 262 -4.06 10.51 2.28
C ILE A 262 -3.88 9.65 1.04
N THR A 263 -3.63 8.36 1.26
CA THR A 263 -3.63 7.34 0.21
C THR A 263 -5.01 6.71 0.11
N ILE A 264 -5.63 6.79 -1.08
CA ILE A 264 -6.93 6.17 -1.39
C ILE A 264 -6.70 4.97 -2.32
N ILE A 265 -7.12 3.78 -1.91
CA ILE A 265 -7.11 2.58 -2.77
C ILE A 265 -8.55 2.22 -3.16
N GLU A 266 -8.86 2.35 -4.45
CA GLU A 266 -10.18 2.08 -5.03
C GLU A 266 -10.40 0.57 -5.24
N GLY A 267 -11.43 0.03 -4.61
CA GLY A 267 -11.84 -1.37 -4.73
C GLY A 267 -13.03 -1.59 -5.67
N GLU A 268 -13.55 -2.81 -5.65
CA GLU A 268 -14.80 -3.13 -6.34
C GLU A 268 -15.96 -2.29 -5.77
N GLY A 269 -16.73 -1.66 -6.66
CA GLY A 269 -17.83 -0.76 -6.28
C GLY A 269 -17.43 0.70 -6.10
N ALA A 270 -16.14 1.04 -6.16
CA ALA A 270 -15.70 2.42 -6.33
C ALA A 270 -16.22 2.96 -7.68
N THR A 271 -16.59 4.25 -7.71
CA THR A 271 -16.99 4.91 -8.96
C THR A 271 -16.29 6.25 -9.07
N GLN A 272 -15.94 6.66 -10.28
CA GLN A 272 -15.29 7.95 -10.51
C GLN A 272 -16.08 9.12 -9.92
N ALA A 273 -17.41 9.06 -9.94
CA ALA A 273 -18.26 10.10 -9.36
C ALA A 273 -18.15 10.17 -7.83
N ASN A 274 -18.02 9.03 -7.16
CA ASN A 274 -17.85 8.99 -5.70
C ASN A 274 -16.44 9.37 -5.30
N THR A 275 -15.43 8.88 -6.02
CA THR A 275 -14.02 9.23 -5.79
C THR A 275 -13.82 10.73 -5.91
N ARG A 276 -14.33 11.35 -6.99
CA ARG A 276 -14.28 12.81 -7.16
C ARG A 276 -14.91 13.57 -5.99
N ARG A 277 -16.09 13.15 -5.50
CA ARG A 277 -16.73 13.81 -4.35
C ARG A 277 -15.90 13.72 -3.07
N ILE A 278 -15.23 12.58 -2.86
CA ILE A 278 -14.35 12.38 -1.71
C ILE A 278 -13.11 13.27 -1.84
N THR A 279 -12.45 13.27 -3.00
CA THR A 279 -11.25 14.07 -3.22
C THR A 279 -11.52 15.57 -3.23
N GLU A 280 -12.64 16.02 -3.81
CA GLU A 280 -13.08 17.43 -3.76
C GLU A 280 -13.32 17.89 -2.32
N PHE A 281 -14.00 17.06 -1.51
CA PHE A 281 -14.20 17.35 -0.09
C PHE A 281 -12.88 17.47 0.67
N LEU A 282 -11.93 16.55 0.43
CA LEU A 282 -10.62 16.59 1.06
C LEU A 282 -9.85 17.84 0.66
N HIS A 283 -9.83 18.19 -0.64
CA HIS A 283 -9.15 19.37 -1.14
C HIS A 283 -9.74 20.69 -0.58
N GLU A 284 -11.07 20.78 -0.44
CA GLU A 284 -11.72 21.96 0.13
C GLU A 284 -11.50 22.10 1.64
N LYS A 285 -11.50 20.99 2.38
CA LYS A 285 -11.47 20.99 3.85
C LYS A 285 -10.07 20.89 4.44
N TYR A 286 -9.16 20.21 3.73
CA TYR A 286 -7.79 19.93 4.11
C TYR A 286 -6.84 20.29 2.95
N PRO A 287 -6.75 21.59 2.58
CA PRO A 287 -6.03 22.02 1.38
C PRO A 287 -4.51 21.76 1.43
N ASP A 288 -3.96 21.58 2.63
CA ASP A 288 -2.53 21.32 2.85
C ASP A 288 -2.20 19.81 2.83
N VAL A 289 -3.20 18.94 2.67
CA VAL A 289 -3.05 17.48 2.65
C VAL A 289 -3.01 16.98 1.21
N GLU A 290 -1.97 16.22 0.88
CA GLU A 290 -1.86 15.56 -0.42
C GLU A 290 -2.80 14.36 -0.48
N VAL A 291 -3.48 14.17 -1.62
CA VAL A 291 -4.41 13.04 -1.81
C VAL A 291 -4.00 12.23 -3.02
N GLU A 292 -3.61 10.99 -2.79
CA GLU A 292 -3.26 10.04 -3.84
C GLU A 292 -4.35 9.00 -4.02
N THR A 293 -4.61 8.60 -5.27
CA THR A 293 -5.63 7.59 -5.57
C THR A 293 -5.05 6.50 -6.46
N HIS A 294 -5.25 5.25 -6.05
CA HIS A 294 -4.75 4.08 -6.75
C HIS A 294 -5.87 3.08 -7.05
N PRO A 295 -5.90 2.49 -8.25
CA PRO A 295 -6.81 1.38 -8.54
C PRO A 295 -6.31 0.10 -7.85
N GLY A 296 -7.03 -0.37 -6.83
CA GLY A 296 -6.70 -1.59 -6.08
C GLY A 296 -7.50 -2.82 -6.51
N GLY A 297 -8.79 -2.66 -6.77
CA GLY A 297 -9.67 -3.76 -7.20
C GLY A 297 -9.91 -4.84 -6.13
N GLN A 298 -9.69 -4.53 -4.86
CA GLN A 298 -10.05 -5.42 -3.76
C GLN A 298 -11.57 -5.55 -3.64
N PRO A 299 -12.10 -6.74 -3.30
CA PRO A 299 -13.54 -6.95 -3.11
C PRO A 299 -13.99 -6.40 -1.74
N LEU A 300 -15.32 -6.30 -1.55
CA LEU A 300 -16.02 -5.94 -0.31
C LEU A 300 -15.84 -4.49 0.18
N TYR A 301 -14.70 -3.85 -0.11
CA TYR A 301 -14.35 -2.52 0.35
C TYR A 301 -14.10 -1.59 -0.84
N PRO A 302 -15.08 -0.77 -1.24
CA PRO A 302 -14.90 0.20 -2.32
C PRO A 302 -13.74 1.17 -2.09
N TYR A 303 -13.41 1.49 -0.83
CA TYR A 303 -12.30 2.37 -0.51
C TYR A 303 -11.53 1.84 0.71
N LEU A 304 -10.21 1.78 0.57
CA LEU A 304 -9.27 1.76 1.70
C LEU A 304 -8.57 3.11 1.75
N PHE A 305 -8.32 3.60 2.96
CA PHE A 305 -7.65 4.87 3.21
C PHE A 305 -6.47 4.66 4.15
N GLY A 306 -5.30 5.10 3.74
CA GLY A 306 -4.15 5.33 4.62
C GLY A 306 -4.05 6.83 4.88
N ILE A 307 -4.02 7.22 6.15
CA ILE A 307 -3.87 8.62 6.56
C ILE A 307 -2.56 8.72 7.35
N GLU A 308 -1.66 9.58 6.90
CA GLU A 308 -0.31 9.78 7.46
C GLU A 308 -0.09 11.25 7.85
#